data_AF-A0A7W8HKX9-F1
#
_entry.id   AF-A0A7W8HKX9-F1
#
_cell.length_a   1.000
_cell.length_b   1.000
_cell.length_c   1.000
_cell.angle_alpha   90.00
_cell.angle_beta   90.00
_cell.angle_gamma   90.00
#
_symmetry.space_group_name_H-M   'P 1'
#
loop_
_entity.id
_entity.type
_entity.pdbx_description
1 polymer ?
#
loop_
_entity_poly.entity_id
_entity_poly.type
_entity_poly.pdbx_seq_one_letter_code
_entity_poly.pdbx_strand_id
1 'polypeptide(L)' 'MNTPSDLEDRDPFEMYELFCERANVRQDPCLLDTFMSITDYMSGNDPRPWWAYTEERKRRYGRVLALGRKARWRG' A
#
# COMPACT_ATOMS: atom_id res chain seq x y z
N MET A 1 -10.30 -2.48 11.81
CA MET A 1 -9.72 -3.74 11.31
C MET A 1 -9.36 -4.55 12.52
N ASN A 2 -10.16 -5.58 12.80
CA ASN A 2 -9.98 -6.50 13.92
C ASN A 2 -9.78 -7.94 13.43
N THR A 3 -10.00 -8.24 12.14
CA THR A 3 -9.78 -9.57 11.56
C THR A 3 -9.05 -9.50 10.21
N PRO A 4 -8.31 -10.54 9.81
CA PRO A 4 -7.70 -10.61 8.47
C PRO A 4 -8.70 -10.46 7.31
N SER A 5 -9.93 -10.97 7.44
CA SER A 5 -10.98 -10.82 6.43
C SER A 5 -11.43 -9.37 6.23
N ASP A 6 -11.16 -8.46 7.16
CA ASP A 6 -11.41 -7.02 6.95
C ASP A 6 -10.51 -6.43 5.84
N LEU A 7 -9.51 -7.20 5.38
CA LEU A 7 -8.60 -6.86 4.28
C LEU A 7 -9.02 -7.46 2.93
N GLU A 8 -10.03 -8.33 2.90
CA GLU A 8 -10.59 -8.84 1.65
C GLU A 8 -11.10 -7.64 0.81
N ASP A 9 -10.72 -7.64 -0.48
CA ASP A 9 -11.03 -6.59 -1.47
C ASP A 9 -10.51 -5.18 -1.16
N ARG A 10 -9.62 -5.01 -0.19
CA ARG A 10 -8.98 -3.71 0.06
C ARG A 10 -7.94 -3.39 -1.00
N ASP A 11 -7.99 -2.17 -1.53
CA ASP A 11 -6.93 -1.68 -2.42
C ASP A 11 -5.66 -1.35 -1.60
N PRO A 12 -4.49 -1.94 -1.94
CA PRO A 12 -3.27 -1.73 -1.18
C PRO A 12 -2.75 -0.30 -1.25
N PHE A 13 -3.05 0.44 -2.33
CA PHE A 13 -2.67 1.84 -2.47
C PHE A 13 -3.51 2.75 -1.58
N GLU A 14 -4.83 2.50 -1.47
CA GLU A 14 -5.69 3.21 -0.51
C GLU A 14 -5.26 2.97 0.94
N MET A 15 -4.85 1.73 1.28
CA MET A 15 -4.30 1.41 2.59
C MET A 15 -3.03 2.21 2.89
N TYR A 16 -2.12 2.33 1.90
CA TYR A 16 -0.92 3.14 2.02
C TYR A 16 -1.21 4.63 2.21
N GLU A 17 -2.11 5.21 1.41
CA GLU A 17 -2.49 6.63 1.53
C GLU A 17 -3.08 6.91 2.92
N LEU A 18 -3.99 6.06 3.38
CA LEU A 18 -4.64 6.20 4.68
C LEU A 18 -3.65 6.01 5.85
N PHE A 19 -2.68 5.10 5.73
CA PHE A 19 -1.64 4.93 6.72
C PHE A 19 -0.77 6.18 6.83
N CYS A 20 -0.32 6.72 5.69
CA CYS A 20 0.44 7.97 5.67
C CYS A 20 -0.39 9.10 6.32
N GLU A 21 -1.70 9.18 6.02
CA GLU A 21 -2.61 10.23 6.53
C GLU A 21 -2.68 10.19 8.05
N ARG A 22 -2.87 9.00 8.62
CA ARG A 22 -2.90 8.81 10.07
C ARG A 22 -1.56 9.05 10.74
N ALA A 23 -0.47 8.73 10.05
CA ALA A 23 0.89 8.97 10.55
C ALA A 23 1.31 10.44 10.42
N ASN A 24 0.53 11.27 9.71
CA ASN A 24 0.87 12.64 9.32
C ASN A 24 2.27 12.78 8.69
N VAL A 25 2.72 11.72 8.03
CA VAL A 25 4.02 11.68 7.36
C VAL A 25 3.93 10.70 6.21
N ARG A 26 4.60 11.06 5.11
CA ARG A 26 4.73 10.16 3.97
C ARG A 26 5.71 9.04 4.32
N GLN A 27 5.19 7.81 4.36
CA GLN A 27 6.01 6.62 4.58
C GLN A 27 6.78 6.22 3.34
N ASP A 28 7.86 5.47 3.54
CA ASP A 28 8.62 4.90 2.46
C ASP A 28 7.75 4.02 1.56
N PRO A 29 7.90 4.09 0.23
CA PRO A 29 7.11 3.29 -0.69
C PRO A 29 7.20 1.78 -0.51
N CYS A 30 8.22 1.25 0.16
CA CYS A 30 8.30 -0.18 0.48
C CYS A 30 7.14 -0.64 1.38
N LEU A 31 6.49 0.26 2.12
CA LEU A 31 5.29 -0.07 2.88
C LEU A 31 4.11 -0.46 1.98
N LEU A 32 4.01 0.12 0.79
CA LEU A 32 3.03 -0.29 -0.22
C LEU A 32 3.31 -1.70 -0.73
N ASP A 33 4.58 -2.09 -0.86
CA ASP A 33 4.96 -3.46 -1.24
C ASP A 33 4.46 -4.47 -0.18
N THR A 34 4.49 -4.10 1.11
CA THR A 34 3.91 -4.89 2.20
C THR A 34 2.39 -4.99 2.09
N PHE A 35 1.68 -3.89 1.80
CA PHE A 35 0.22 -3.95 1.63
C PHE A 35 -0.18 -4.80 0.43
N MET A 36 0.52 -4.66 -0.71
CA MET A 36 0.31 -5.50 -1.89
C MET A 36 0.49 -6.99 -1.56
N SER A 37 1.53 -7.32 -0.78
CA SER A 37 1.78 -8.68 -0.33
C SER A 37 0.68 -9.25 0.56
N ILE A 38 0.15 -8.45 1.48
CA ILE A 38 -0.90 -8.89 2.40
C ILE A 38 -2.22 -9.04 1.65
N THR A 39 -2.61 -8.06 0.81
CA THR A 39 -3.87 -8.14 0.06
C THR A 39 -3.87 -9.29 -0.93
N ASP A 40 -2.74 -9.56 -1.59
CA ASP A 40 -2.61 -10.71 -2.51
C ASP A 40 -2.79 -12.05 -1.80
N TYR A 41 -2.19 -12.21 -0.61
CA TYR A 41 -2.38 -13.39 0.22
C TYR A 41 -3.84 -13.53 0.70
N MET A 42 -4.46 -12.42 1.11
CA MET A 42 -5.87 -12.42 1.52
C MET A 42 -6.83 -12.71 0.36
N SER A 43 -6.41 -12.46 -0.89
CA SER A 43 -7.15 -12.87 -2.10
C SER A 43 -7.00 -14.37 -2.44
N GLY A 44 -6.29 -15.16 -1.62
CA GLY A 44 -6.15 -16.60 -1.78
C GLY A 44 -4.93 -17.05 -2.60
N ASN A 45 -4.02 -16.13 -2.93
CA ASN A 45 -2.74 -16.49 -3.56
C ASN A 45 -1.72 -16.99 -2.52
N ASP A 46 -0.68 -17.68 -2.99
CA ASP A 46 0.42 -18.13 -2.13
C ASP A 46 1.13 -16.94 -1.45
N PRO A 47 1.53 -17.07 -0.18
CA PRO A 47 2.26 -16.01 0.50
C PRO A 47 3.61 -15.78 -0.18
N ARG A 48 3.86 -14.52 -0.55
CA ARG A 48 5.11 -14.07 -1.17
C ARG A 48 5.76 -13.00 -0.30
N PRO A 49 7.09 -12.88 -0.25
CA PRO A 49 7.72 -11.80 0.49
C PRO A 49 7.42 -10.44 -0.16
N TRP A 50 7.28 -9.39 0.66
CA TRP A 50 6.90 -8.06 0.18
C TRP A 50 7.79 -7.52 -0.94
N TRP A 51 9.10 -7.78 -0.92
CA TRP A 51 10.01 -7.27 -1.95
C TRP A 51 9.74 -7.84 -3.34
N ALA A 52 9.02 -8.97 -3.46
CA ALA A 52 8.58 -9.53 -4.74
C ALA A 52 7.65 -8.57 -5.52
N TYR A 53 7.00 -7.64 -4.83
CA TYR A 53 6.07 -6.67 -5.41
C TYR A 53 6.73 -5.33 -5.80
N THR A 54 8.01 -5.14 -5.49
CA THR A 54 8.73 -3.88 -5.72
C THR A 54 8.66 -3.40 -7.17
N GLU A 55 8.90 -4.30 -8.12
CA GLU A 55 8.89 -3.95 -9.54
C GLU A 55 7.48 -3.66 -10.05
N GLU A 56 6.47 -4.39 -9.56
CA GLU A 56 5.08 -4.11 -9.87
C GLU A 56 4.64 -2.73 -9.32
N ARG A 57 5.01 -2.41 -8.08
CA ARG A 57 4.75 -1.09 -7.49
C ARG A 57 5.40 0.01 -8.30
N LYS A 58 6.68 -0.12 -8.66
CA LYS A 58 7.38 0.88 -9.49
C LYS A 58 6.66 1.10 -10.81
N ARG A 59 6.23 0.02 -11.47
CA ARG A 59 5.50 0.06 -12.74
C ARG A 59 4.13 0.74 -12.61
N ARG A 60 3.34 0.40 -11.58
CA ARG A 60 1.97 0.91 -11.40
C ARG A 60 1.92 2.29 -10.76
N TYR A 61 2.72 2.50 -9.71
CA TYR A 61 2.62 3.64 -8.80
C TYR A 61 3.86 4.52 -8.78
N GLY A 62 4.95 4.18 -9.47
CA GLY A 62 6.20 4.94 -9.42
C GLY A 62 6.00 6.42 -9.76
N ARG A 63 5.23 6.73 -10.81
CA ARG A 63 4.89 8.11 -11.17
C ARG A 63 3.97 8.78 -10.14
N VAL A 64 2.95 8.08 -9.65
CA VAL A 64 1.98 8.60 -8.66
C VAL A 64 2.69 8.97 -7.36
N LEU A 65 3.56 8.07 -6.89
CA LEU A 65 4.36 8.24 -5.68
C LEU A 65 5.42 9.34 -5.86
N ALA A 66 6.03 9.47 -7.04
CA ALA A 66 7.01 10.54 -7.29
C ALA A 66 6.36 11.93 -7.31
N LEU A 67 5.14 12.04 -7.86
CA LEU A 67 4.45 13.32 -7.98
C LEU A 67 3.90 13.83 -6.64
N GLY A 68 3.75 12.95 -5.64
CA GLY A 68 3.32 13.26 -4.28
C GLY A 68 2.05 14.11 -4.26
N ARG A 69 0.88 13.51 -3.99
CA ARG A 69 -0.37 14.28 -3.80
C ARG A 69 -0.21 15.27 -2.65
N LYS A 70 0.29 16.49 -2.90
CA LYS A 70 0.38 17.60 -1.92
C LYS A 70 -0.99 18.13 -1.48
N ALA A 71 -2.08 17.61 -2.03
CA ALA A 71 -3.41 18.17 -1.89
C ALA A 71 -4.11 17.84 -0.56
N ARG A 72 -3.65 16.84 0.22
CA ARG A 72 -4.38 16.37 1.41
C ARG A 72 -3.62 16.51 2.74
N TRP A 73 -2.37 16.97 2.71
CA TRP A 73 -1.45 17.00 3.87
C TRP A 73 -1.35 18.37 4.54
N ARG A 74 -2.48 19.07 4.67
CA ARG A 74 -2.60 20.25 5.53
C ARG A 74 -3.81 20.05 6.43
N GLY A 75 -3.55 19.65 7.67
CA GLY A 75 -4.35 19.94 8.84
C GLY A 75 -3.49 20.77 9.77
#